data_AF-A0A137P5Z7-F1
#
_entry.id   AF-A0A137P5Z7-F1
#
_cell.length_a   1.000
_cell.length_b   1.000
_cell.length_c   1.000
_cell.angle_alpha   90.00
_cell.angle_beta   90.00
_cell.angle_gamma   90.00
#
_symmetry.space_group_name_H-M   'P 1'
#
loop_
_entity.id
_entity.type
_entity.pdbx_description
1 polymer ?
#
loop_
_entity_poly.entity_id
_entity_poly.type
_entity_poly.pdbx_seq_one_letter_code
_entity_poly.pdbx_strand_id
1 'polypeptide(L)'
;MLSIYLNYFHSENQLERIYNFSLTDIEGNNFKLDKLQNKVILIVNSACECGHASQLGDLQKMYNKFRRKGLEIVLLPSDEFNQELETNREINEFLKTEYKVEFPIMSKISLSGKEANPLITYLISELPHPKDAKNNKIKWNFEKFLINRSGKLVKRYASYEKLNEVVKDIEDLL
;
A
#
# COMPACT_ATOMS: atom_id res chain seq x y z
N MET A 1 29.74 -17.34 2.89
CA MET A 1 29.82 -16.45 4.07
C MET A 1 29.51 -14.99 3.71
N LEU A 2 30.21 -14.35 2.76
CA LEU A 2 29.95 -12.94 2.35
C LEU A 2 28.50 -12.65 1.92
N SER A 3 27.86 -13.55 1.17
CA SER A 3 26.50 -13.32 0.65
C SER A 3 25.42 -13.30 1.75
N ILE A 4 25.68 -13.95 2.90
CA ILE A 4 24.76 -13.94 4.04
C ILE A 4 24.87 -12.59 4.75
N TYR A 5 26.09 -12.06 4.94
CA TYR A 5 26.32 -10.74 5.53
C TYR A 5 25.78 -9.59 4.66
N LEU A 6 25.94 -9.66 3.34
CA LEU A 6 25.36 -8.68 2.41
C LEU A 6 23.83 -8.69 2.45
N ASN A 7 23.20 -9.86 2.47
CA ASN A 7 21.75 -9.96 2.60
C ASN A 7 21.25 -9.48 3.97
N TYR A 8 22.00 -9.75 5.05
CA TYR A 8 21.65 -9.31 6.40
C TYR A 8 21.72 -7.78 6.51
N PHE A 9 22.81 -7.17 6.03
CA PHE A 9 23.00 -5.72 6.04
C PHE A 9 21.98 -5.00 5.15
N HIS A 10 21.64 -5.57 3.99
CA HIS A 10 20.58 -5.03 3.14
C HIS A 10 19.22 -5.12 3.84
N SER A 11 18.91 -6.22 4.53
CA SER A 11 17.62 -6.40 5.22
C SER A 11 17.38 -5.45 6.40
N GLU A 12 18.41 -5.14 7.20
CA GLU A 12 18.26 -4.17 8.31
C GLU A 12 18.06 -2.75 7.79
N ASN A 13 18.75 -2.37 6.71
CA ASN A 13 18.59 -1.05 6.10
C ASN A 13 17.17 -0.85 5.54
N GLN A 14 16.54 -1.88 4.94
CA GLN A 14 15.16 -1.81 4.45
C GLN A 14 14.15 -1.66 5.59
N LEU A 15 14.43 -2.30 6.73
CA LEU A 15 13.58 -2.28 7.93
C LEU A 15 13.42 -0.86 8.48
N GLU A 16 14.54 -0.17 8.68
CA GLU A 16 14.55 1.21 9.15
C GLU A 16 13.93 2.14 8.09
N ARG A 17 14.19 1.87 6.80
CA ARG A 17 13.71 2.72 5.71
C ARG A 17 12.20 2.80 5.61
N ILE A 18 11.45 1.68 5.67
CA ILE A 18 9.99 1.75 5.55
C ILE A 18 9.37 2.54 6.72
N TYR A 19 9.89 2.38 7.94
CA TYR A 19 9.34 3.03 9.13
C TYR A 19 9.74 4.51 9.27
N ASN A 20 10.72 4.96 8.49
CA ASN A 20 11.10 6.37 8.41
C ASN A 20 10.13 7.22 7.56
N PHE A 21 9.21 6.61 6.83
CA PHE A 21 8.21 7.36 6.06
C PHE A 21 7.07 7.87 6.93
N SER A 22 6.61 9.07 6.60
CA SER A 22 5.41 9.69 7.13
C SER A 22 4.55 10.21 5.99
N LEU A 23 3.24 10.12 6.17
CA LEU A 23 2.22 10.59 5.25
C LEU A 23 1.27 11.54 5.98
N THR A 24 0.41 12.22 5.23
CA THR A 24 -0.72 12.94 5.78
C THR A 24 -1.94 12.03 5.64
N ASP A 25 -2.66 11.79 6.73
CA ASP A 25 -3.92 11.05 6.66
C ASP A 25 -5.03 11.88 5.97
N ILE A 26 -6.18 11.27 5.69
CA ILE A 26 -7.29 11.92 4.99
C ILE A 26 -7.87 13.12 5.78
N GLU A 27 -7.65 13.16 7.10
CA GLU A 27 -8.09 14.23 8.00
C GLU A 27 -7.04 15.35 8.16
N GLY A 28 -5.85 15.20 7.58
CA GLY A 28 -4.77 16.18 7.63
C GLY A 28 -3.74 15.94 8.74
N ASN A 29 -3.84 14.85 9.51
CA ASN A 29 -2.89 14.54 10.58
C ASN A 29 -1.65 13.82 10.04
N ASN A 30 -0.55 13.90 10.79
CA ASN A 30 0.67 13.16 10.46
C ASN A 30 0.53 11.67 10.80
N PHE A 31 0.66 10.82 9.77
CA PHE A 31 0.64 9.36 9.86
C PHE A 31 2.04 8.79 9.62
N LYS A 32 2.71 8.38 10.71
CA LYS A 32 4.02 7.74 10.64
C LYS A 32 3.88 6.22 10.48
N LEU A 33 4.65 5.63 9.57
CA LEU A 33 4.63 4.18 9.35
C LEU A 33 5.25 3.39 10.52
N ASP A 34 6.11 4.00 11.34
CA ASP A 34 6.66 3.39 12.56
C ASP A 34 5.59 2.84 13.53
N LYS A 35 4.39 3.42 13.55
CA LYS A 35 3.23 2.95 14.32
C LYS A 35 2.73 1.58 13.88
N LEU A 36 3.15 1.10 12.71
CA LEU A 36 2.74 -0.17 12.12
C LEU A 36 3.75 -1.31 12.34
N GLN A 37 4.78 -1.09 13.16
CA GLN A 37 5.73 -2.15 13.53
C GLN A 37 5.01 -3.40 14.05
N ASN A 38 5.58 -4.58 13.73
CA ASN A 38 5.06 -5.91 14.08
C ASN A 38 3.73 -6.28 13.40
N LYS A 39 3.23 -5.47 12.45
CA LYS A 39 2.06 -5.79 11.62
C LYS A 39 2.47 -6.24 10.23
N VAL A 40 1.67 -7.10 9.62
CA VAL A 40 1.69 -7.29 8.17
C VAL A 40 0.98 -6.08 7.56
N ILE A 41 1.62 -5.38 6.63
CA ILE A 41 1.10 -4.14 6.05
C ILE A 41 0.86 -4.36 4.56
N LEU A 42 -0.34 -4.01 4.10
CA LEU A 42 -0.67 -3.91 2.69
C LEU A 42 -0.92 -2.45 2.31
N ILE A 43 0.00 -1.87 1.54
CA ILE A 43 -0.17 -0.51 0.98
C ILE A 43 -0.83 -0.63 -0.38
N VAL A 44 -1.89 0.15 -0.65
CA VAL A 44 -2.69 0.05 -1.88
C VAL A 44 -2.95 1.44 -2.44
N ASN A 45 -2.58 1.72 -3.69
CA ASN A 45 -3.06 2.94 -4.36
C ASN A 45 -4.50 2.74 -4.86
N SER A 46 -5.35 3.76 -4.76
CA SER A 46 -6.78 3.63 -5.06
C SER A 46 -7.33 4.84 -5.81
N ALA A 47 -8.53 4.62 -6.38
CA ALA A 47 -9.39 5.64 -6.94
C ALA A 47 -10.85 5.20 -6.80
N CYS A 48 -11.76 6.13 -6.48
CA CYS A 48 -13.17 5.84 -6.22
C CYS A 48 -14.00 5.55 -7.50
N GLU A 49 -13.68 6.19 -8.62
CA GLU A 49 -14.44 6.11 -9.88
C GLU A 49 -13.79 5.15 -10.91
N CYS A 50 -13.00 4.20 -10.43
CA CYS A 50 -12.29 3.22 -11.25
C CYS A 50 -13.10 1.91 -11.39
N GLY A 51 -12.96 1.23 -12.54
CA GLY A 51 -13.51 -0.13 -12.76
C GLY A 51 -12.98 -1.23 -11.83
N HIS A 52 -12.05 -0.90 -10.93
CA HIS A 52 -11.54 -1.76 -9.87
C HIS A 52 -12.01 -1.34 -8.46
N ALA A 53 -12.85 -0.31 -8.33
CA ALA A 53 -13.34 0.18 -7.04
C ALA A 53 -14.06 -0.90 -6.21
N SER A 54 -14.66 -1.92 -6.85
CA SER A 54 -15.23 -3.07 -6.15
C SER A 54 -14.23 -3.81 -5.26
N GLN A 55 -12.92 -3.73 -5.57
CA GLN A 55 -11.85 -4.30 -4.73
C GLN A 55 -11.81 -3.67 -3.33
N LEU A 56 -12.28 -2.43 -3.13
CA LEU A 56 -12.36 -1.81 -1.80
C LEU A 56 -13.21 -2.62 -0.83
N GLY A 57 -14.34 -3.15 -1.30
CA GLY A 57 -15.20 -4.03 -0.50
C GLY A 57 -14.51 -5.34 -0.13
N ASP A 58 -13.73 -5.90 -1.05
CA ASP A 58 -13.00 -7.14 -0.78
C ASP A 58 -11.79 -6.92 0.13
N LEU A 59 -11.10 -5.77 0.02
CA LEU A 59 -10.08 -5.33 0.96
C LEU A 59 -10.68 -5.14 2.36
N GLN A 60 -11.86 -4.54 2.49
CA GLN A 60 -12.54 -4.40 3.79
C GLN A 60 -12.92 -5.76 4.39
N LYS A 61 -13.42 -6.72 3.60
CA LYS A 61 -13.69 -8.09 4.07
C LYS A 61 -12.41 -8.77 4.56
N MET A 62 -11.31 -8.64 3.82
CA MET A 62 -10.00 -9.16 4.21
C MET A 62 -9.51 -8.50 5.51
N TYR A 63 -9.62 -7.18 5.61
CA TYR A 63 -9.25 -6.44 6.81
C TYR A 63 -10.05 -6.90 8.04
N ASN A 64 -11.37 -7.07 7.91
CA ASN A 64 -12.21 -7.62 8.97
C ASN A 64 -11.74 -9.00 9.45
N LYS A 65 -11.32 -9.87 8.52
CA LYS A 65 -10.85 -11.23 8.82
C LYS A 65 -9.50 -11.23 9.56
N PHE A 66 -8.59 -10.32 9.22
CA PHE A 66 -7.18 -10.44 9.63
C PHE A 66 -6.64 -9.31 10.51
N ARG A 67 -7.34 -8.18 10.67
CA ARG A 67 -6.83 -7.06 11.48
C ARG A 67 -6.48 -7.45 12.91
N ARG A 68 -7.31 -8.31 13.54
CA ARG A 68 -7.07 -8.82 14.90
C ARG A 68 -5.89 -9.79 14.97
N LYS A 69 -5.47 -10.33 13.83
CA LYS A 69 -4.27 -11.16 13.72
C LYS A 69 -3.03 -10.31 13.41
N GLY A 70 -3.17 -9.01 13.15
CA GLY A 70 -2.03 -8.11 12.89
C GLY A 70 -1.88 -7.66 11.44
N LEU A 71 -2.93 -7.73 10.62
CA LEU A 71 -2.96 -7.04 9.32
C LEU A 71 -3.29 -5.56 9.49
N GLU A 72 -2.58 -4.69 8.79
CA GLU A 72 -2.96 -3.30 8.51
C GLU A 72 -3.06 -3.09 6.99
N ILE A 73 -4.04 -2.31 6.54
CA ILE A 73 -4.11 -1.84 5.16
C ILE A 73 -3.92 -0.32 5.18
N VAL A 74 -3.09 0.23 4.30
CA VAL A 74 -2.95 1.68 4.14
C VAL A 74 -3.37 2.04 2.73
N LEU A 75 -4.45 2.80 2.61
CA LEU A 75 -4.99 3.24 1.33
C LEU A 75 -4.37 4.57 0.92
N LEU A 76 -3.91 4.65 -0.33
CA LEU A 76 -3.30 5.82 -0.94
C LEU A 76 -4.16 6.31 -2.12
N PRO A 77 -5.18 7.15 -1.87
CA PRO A 77 -5.96 7.79 -2.93
C PRO A 77 -5.05 8.56 -3.91
N SER A 78 -5.33 8.46 -5.20
CA SER A 78 -4.60 9.20 -6.22
C SER A 78 -5.43 9.43 -7.46
N ASP A 79 -5.30 10.63 -8.04
CA ASP A 79 -5.94 10.98 -9.31
C ASP A 79 -4.99 10.86 -10.52
N GLU A 80 -3.88 10.13 -10.39
CA GLU A 80 -2.90 9.92 -11.47
C GLU A 80 -3.54 9.40 -12.78
N PHE A 81 -4.65 8.68 -12.67
CA PHE A 81 -5.37 8.08 -13.79
C PHE A 81 -6.72 8.78 -14.09
N ASN A 82 -6.98 9.97 -13.52
CA ASN A 82 -8.22 10.75 -13.68
C ASN A 82 -9.48 9.95 -13.31
N GLN A 83 -9.49 9.35 -12.11
CA GLN A 83 -10.55 8.45 -11.63
C GLN A 83 -10.83 8.61 -10.13
N GLU A 84 -10.26 9.63 -9.49
CA GLU A 84 -10.45 9.88 -8.07
C GLU A 84 -11.28 11.14 -7.85
N LEU A 85 -11.99 11.21 -6.73
CA LEU A 85 -12.78 12.39 -6.38
C LEU A 85 -11.86 13.60 -6.11
N GLU A 86 -12.44 14.79 -6.28
CA GLU A 86 -11.67 16.03 -6.25
C GLU A 86 -11.03 16.27 -4.88
N THR A 87 -11.81 16.16 -3.81
CA THR A 87 -11.37 16.51 -2.45
C THR A 87 -11.22 15.32 -1.51
N ASN A 88 -10.28 15.43 -0.54
CA ASN A 88 -10.13 14.44 0.54
C ASN A 88 -11.45 14.17 1.30
N ARG A 89 -12.30 15.20 1.45
CA ARG A 89 -13.60 15.07 2.11
C ARG A 89 -14.52 14.13 1.33
N GLU A 90 -14.66 14.35 0.02
CA GLU A 90 -15.50 13.51 -0.85
C GLU A 90 -14.98 12.08 -0.91
N ILE A 91 -13.66 11.90 -1.01
CA ILE A 91 -13.01 10.58 -0.95
C ILE A 91 -13.36 9.87 0.35
N ASN A 92 -13.22 10.53 1.50
CA ASN A 92 -13.52 9.92 2.80
C ASN A 92 -15.00 9.56 2.92
N GLU A 93 -15.90 10.48 2.56
CA GLU A 93 -17.35 10.26 2.61
C GLU A 93 -17.76 9.07 1.74
N PHE A 94 -17.23 8.97 0.51
CA PHE A 94 -17.49 7.85 -0.39
C PHE A 94 -16.99 6.53 0.20
N LEU A 95 -15.72 6.46 0.63
CA LEU A 95 -15.13 5.24 1.15
C LEU A 95 -15.83 4.74 2.43
N LYS A 96 -16.27 5.66 3.30
CA LYS A 96 -17.01 5.33 4.52
C LYS A 96 -18.45 4.91 4.26
N THR A 97 -19.11 5.53 3.29
CA THR A 97 -20.53 5.28 3.00
C THR A 97 -20.72 4.02 2.16
N GLU A 98 -19.98 3.91 1.05
CA GLU A 98 -20.16 2.82 0.07
C GLU A 98 -19.51 1.51 0.53
N TYR A 99 -18.30 1.60 1.07
CA TYR A 99 -17.49 0.42 1.40
C TYR A 99 -17.27 0.20 2.89
N LYS A 100 -17.65 1.17 3.73
CA LYS A 100 -17.45 1.13 5.19
C LYS A 100 -15.99 0.86 5.52
N VAL A 101 -15.07 1.56 4.86
CA VAL A 101 -13.63 1.37 5.06
C VAL A 101 -13.23 1.70 6.50
N GLU A 102 -12.57 0.76 7.17
CA GLU A 102 -12.14 0.89 8.58
C GLU A 102 -10.61 0.93 8.75
N PHE A 103 -9.86 0.77 7.66
CA PHE A 103 -8.40 0.89 7.67
C PHE A 103 -7.95 2.33 7.33
N PRO A 104 -6.71 2.74 7.68
CA PRO A 104 -6.18 4.06 7.40
C PRO A 104 -6.30 4.50 5.93
N ILE A 105 -6.83 5.70 5.72
CA ILE A 105 -6.95 6.38 4.42
C ILE A 105 -6.04 7.60 4.47
N MET A 106 -5.13 7.72 3.51
CA MET A 106 -4.24 8.88 3.41
C MET A 106 -4.90 10.01 2.62
N SER A 107 -4.36 11.22 2.74
CA SER A 107 -4.62 12.31 1.80
C SER A 107 -4.25 11.88 0.37
N LYS A 108 -4.90 12.48 -0.63
CA LYS A 108 -4.56 12.26 -2.04
C LYS A 108 -3.07 12.48 -2.31
N ILE A 109 -2.41 11.54 -2.99
CA ILE A 109 -0.99 11.60 -3.32
C ILE A 109 -0.73 11.57 -4.83
N SER A 110 0.42 12.10 -5.26
CA SER A 110 0.96 11.87 -6.59
C SER A 110 1.76 10.57 -6.63
N LEU A 111 1.60 9.77 -7.69
CA LEU A 111 2.28 8.49 -7.86
C LEU A 111 3.48 8.59 -8.80
N SER A 112 3.58 9.69 -9.56
CA SER A 112 4.61 9.84 -10.60
C SER A 112 5.10 11.29 -10.76
N GLY A 113 6.11 11.46 -11.62
CA GLY A 113 6.69 12.78 -11.90
C GLY A 113 7.54 13.35 -10.77
N LYS A 114 7.74 14.68 -10.79
CA LYS A 114 8.57 15.40 -9.80
C LYS A 114 7.91 15.48 -8.42
N GLU A 115 6.60 15.40 -8.37
CA GLU A 115 5.79 15.46 -7.15
C GLU A 115 5.49 14.06 -6.59
N ALA A 116 6.05 13.00 -7.18
CA ALA A 116 5.81 11.63 -6.76
C ALA A 116 6.09 11.48 -5.25
N ASN A 117 5.15 10.88 -4.53
CA ASN A 117 5.34 10.65 -3.11
C ASN A 117 6.62 9.83 -2.86
N PRO A 118 7.50 10.23 -1.91
CA PRO A 118 8.74 9.52 -1.65
C PRO A 118 8.56 8.04 -1.28
N LEU A 119 7.46 7.69 -0.59
CA LEU A 119 7.13 6.31 -0.27
C LEU A 119 6.88 5.50 -1.54
N ILE A 120 6.14 6.04 -2.51
CA ILE A 120 5.87 5.35 -3.78
C ILE A 120 7.17 5.13 -4.55
N THR A 121 8.03 6.16 -4.62
CA THR A 121 9.33 6.07 -5.29
C THR A 121 10.20 4.96 -4.69
N TYR A 122 10.23 4.86 -3.35
CA TYR A 122 10.93 3.79 -2.64
C TYR A 122 10.31 2.40 -2.88
N LEU A 123 8.98 2.28 -2.75
CA LEU A 123 8.29 1.00 -2.92
C LEU A 123 8.50 0.42 -4.32
N ILE A 124 8.40 1.26 -5.37
CA ILE A 124 8.63 0.78 -6.74
C ILE A 124 10.11 0.46 -6.97
N SER A 125 11.07 1.22 -6.41
CA SER A 125 12.50 0.93 -6.59
C SER A 125 12.92 -0.41 -5.99
N GLU A 126 12.34 -0.77 -4.85
CA GLU A 126 12.65 -2.01 -4.13
C GLU A 126 11.82 -3.21 -4.62
N LEU A 127 10.61 -2.97 -5.12
CA LEU A 127 9.72 -4.00 -5.67
C LEU A 127 9.37 -3.69 -7.14
N PRO A 128 10.18 -4.18 -8.09
CA PRO A 128 9.93 -4.00 -9.51
C PRO A 128 8.56 -4.55 -9.95
N HIS A 129 7.93 -3.89 -10.92
CA HIS A 129 6.64 -4.32 -11.44
C HIS A 129 6.73 -5.75 -12.01
N PRO A 130 5.84 -6.68 -11.61
CA PRO A 130 5.99 -8.12 -11.89
C PRO A 130 5.95 -8.47 -13.39
N LYS A 131 5.34 -7.61 -14.22
CA LYS A 131 5.27 -7.81 -15.69
C LYS A 131 6.06 -6.80 -16.51
N ASP A 132 6.65 -5.78 -15.88
CA ASP A 132 7.33 -4.70 -16.60
C ASP A 132 8.39 -4.03 -15.71
N ALA A 133 9.38 -4.82 -15.30
CA ALA A 133 10.47 -4.33 -14.46
C ALA A 133 11.31 -3.22 -15.14
N LYS A 134 11.26 -3.12 -16.48
CA LYS A 134 12.00 -2.10 -17.24
C LYS A 134 11.37 -0.72 -17.12
N ASN A 135 10.03 -0.64 -17.14
CA ASN A 135 9.29 0.60 -16.96
C ASN A 135 8.51 0.55 -15.63
N ASN A 136 9.27 0.63 -14.55
CA ASN A 136 8.88 0.32 -13.19
C ASN A 136 7.97 1.38 -12.49
N LYS A 137 7.07 2.00 -13.23
CA LYS A 137 6.08 2.96 -12.71
C LYS A 137 4.86 2.23 -12.16
N ILE A 138 4.03 2.91 -11.37
CA ILE A 138 2.64 2.46 -11.13
C ILE A 138 1.92 2.48 -12.48
N LYS A 139 1.28 1.36 -12.84
CA LYS A 139 0.63 1.16 -14.12
C LYS A 139 -0.85 1.49 -14.09
N TRP A 140 -1.50 1.30 -12.95
CA TRP A 140 -2.92 1.58 -12.77
C TRP A 140 -3.31 1.68 -11.29
N ASN A 141 -4.57 2.00 -11.02
CA ASN A 141 -5.19 1.91 -9.70
C ASN A 141 -5.15 0.48 -9.14
N PHE A 142 -5.09 0.34 -7.82
CA PHE A 142 -5.09 -0.93 -7.09
C PHE A 142 -3.84 -1.80 -7.26
N GLU A 143 -2.68 -1.22 -7.52
CA GLU A 143 -1.43 -1.92 -7.20
C GLU A 143 -1.23 -2.01 -5.70
N LYS A 144 -0.53 -3.07 -5.26
CA LYS A 144 -0.44 -3.43 -3.84
C LYS A 144 0.98 -3.76 -3.49
N PHE A 145 1.44 -3.31 -2.33
CA PHE A 145 2.77 -3.62 -1.79
C PHE A 145 2.59 -4.28 -0.43
N LEU A 146 3.11 -5.49 -0.29
CA LEU A 146 3.05 -6.27 0.94
C LEU A 146 4.37 -6.16 1.69
N ILE A 147 4.27 -5.83 2.96
CA ILE A 147 5.37 -5.70 3.91
C ILE A 147 5.06 -6.65 5.08
N ASN A 148 6.05 -7.42 5.51
CA ASN A 148 5.87 -8.35 6.62
C ASN A 148 5.96 -7.64 8.00
N ARG A 149 5.75 -8.40 9.07
CA ARG A 149 5.82 -7.90 10.46
C ARG A 149 7.12 -7.21 10.84
N SER A 150 8.23 -7.62 10.22
CA SER A 150 9.51 -7.00 10.51
C SER A 150 9.65 -5.64 9.83
N GLY A 151 8.91 -5.35 8.75
CA GLY A 151 9.08 -4.15 7.93
C GLY A 151 9.80 -4.43 6.61
N LYS A 152 10.04 -5.70 6.28
CA LYS A 152 10.66 -6.07 5.01
C LYS A 152 9.61 -6.06 3.89
N LEU A 153 9.94 -5.41 2.78
CA LEU A 153 9.16 -5.44 1.54
C LEU A 153 9.17 -6.87 0.97
N VAL A 154 7.99 -7.47 0.82
CA VAL A 154 7.82 -8.88 0.44
C VAL A 154 7.49 -9.00 -1.04
N LYS A 155 6.45 -8.29 -1.50
CA LYS A 155 5.90 -8.49 -2.83
C LYS A 155 5.09 -7.28 -3.31
N ARG A 156 5.14 -7.02 -4.61
CA ARG A 156 4.25 -6.09 -5.32
C ARG A 156 3.29 -6.88 -6.19
N TYR A 157 2.01 -6.50 -6.16
CA TYR A 157 0.95 -7.09 -6.95
C TYR A 157 0.43 -6.08 -7.97
N ALA A 158 0.16 -6.56 -9.18
CA ALA A 158 -0.46 -5.74 -10.22
C ALA A 158 -1.96 -5.50 -9.93
N SER A 159 -2.54 -4.50 -10.58
CA SER A 159 -3.93 -4.05 -10.38
C SER A 159 -5.00 -5.13 -10.53
N TYR A 160 -4.80 -6.04 -11.50
CA TYR A 160 -5.72 -7.15 -11.82
C TYR A 160 -5.37 -8.46 -11.10
N GLU A 161 -4.37 -8.44 -10.21
CA GLU A 161 -3.98 -9.65 -9.50
C GLU A 161 -5.11 -10.09 -8.56
N LYS A 162 -5.43 -11.38 -8.62
CA LYS A 162 -6.58 -11.92 -7.91
C LYS A 162 -6.35 -11.82 -6.41
N LEU A 163 -7.35 -11.35 -5.68
CA LEU A 163 -7.21 -11.11 -4.24
C LEU A 163 -6.95 -12.39 -3.43
N ASN A 164 -7.33 -13.57 -3.93
CA ASN A 164 -7.05 -14.85 -3.27
C ASN A 164 -5.53 -15.10 -3.12
N GLU A 165 -4.71 -14.70 -4.10
CA GLU A 165 -3.25 -14.84 -4.01
C GLU A 165 -2.68 -13.88 -2.96
N VAL A 166 -3.19 -12.64 -2.91
CA VAL A 166 -2.82 -11.64 -1.90
C VAL A 166 -3.18 -12.13 -0.49
N VAL A 167 -4.38 -12.72 -0.33
CA VAL A 167 -4.86 -13.26 0.94
C VAL A 167 -3.98 -14.41 1.41
N LYS A 168 -3.58 -15.32 0.52
CA LYS A 168 -2.70 -16.44 0.85
C LYS A 168 -1.36 -15.93 1.37
N ASP A 169 -0.73 -15.01 0.64
CA ASP A 169 0.57 -14.44 1.03
C ASP A 169 0.46 -13.65 2.36
N ILE A 170 -0.70 -13.04 2.66
CA ILE A 170 -0.96 -12.42 3.97
C ILE A 170 -1.11 -13.47 5.07
N GLU A 171 -1.85 -14.56 4.83
CA GLU A 171 -2.03 -15.65 5.82
C GLU A 171 -0.69 -16.28 6.21
N ASP A 172 0.24 -16.42 5.26
CA ASP A 172 1.59 -16.96 5.50
C ASP A 172 2.47 -16.04 6.36
N LEU A 173 2.11 -14.75 6.52
CA LEU A 173 2.87 -13.75 7.28
C LEU A 173 2.26 -13.37 8.64
N LEU A 174 1.03 -13.81 8.92
CA LEU A 174 0.29 -13.51 10.16
C LEU A 174 0.59 -14.54 11.24
#